data_AF-A0A3R8Z986-F1
#
_entry.id   AF-A0A3R8Z986-F1
#
_cell.length_a   1.000
_cell.length_b   1.000
_cell.length_c   1.000
_cell.angle_alpha   90.00
_cell.angle_beta   90.00
_cell.angle_gamma   90.00
#
_symmetry.space_group_name_H-M   'P 1'
#
loop_
_entity.id
_entity.type
_entity.pdbx_description
1 polymer ?
#
loop_
_entity_poly.entity_id
_entity_poly.type
_entity_poly.pdbx_seq_one_letter_code
_entity_poly.pdbx_strand_id
1 'polypeptide(L)'
;MPAMPYLQIPAFMKRLADSQGMSARALEFTILTASRESMTLKATWGEIRDDVWELDKSRRRSGPFASPCQPAHLAVLEAIRPTGGGRPNQLIFPRPKGGAMRTCQISSSAASVSLSERKLPRV
;
A
#
# COMPACT_ATOMS: atom_id res chain seq x y z
N MET A 1 5.75 17.15 -7.58
CA MET A 1 6.54 17.10 -6.34
C MET A 1 7.95 16.66 -6.70
N PRO A 2 8.99 17.23 -6.08
CA PRO A 2 10.37 16.73 -6.25
C PRO A 2 10.47 15.29 -5.72
N ALA A 3 11.34 14.49 -6.34
CA ALA A 3 11.62 13.13 -5.87
C ALA A 3 12.32 13.16 -4.50
N MET A 4 12.00 12.19 -3.64
CA MET A 4 12.64 12.05 -2.33
C MET A 4 14.11 11.58 -2.49
N PRO A 5 15.06 12.12 -1.71
CA PRO A 5 16.42 11.59 -1.66
C PRO A 5 16.45 10.13 -1.21
N TYR A 6 17.21 9.28 -1.91
CA TYR A 6 17.29 7.84 -1.62
C TYR A 6 17.62 7.52 -0.16
N LEU A 7 18.48 8.32 0.47
CA LEU A 7 18.88 8.17 1.88
C LEU A 7 17.73 8.34 2.88
N GLN A 8 16.63 8.99 2.51
CA GLN A 8 15.49 9.24 3.39
C GLN A 8 14.42 8.13 3.33
N ILE A 9 14.50 7.24 2.33
CA ILE A 9 13.55 6.14 2.13
C ILE A 9 13.45 5.23 3.37
N PRO A 10 14.55 4.80 4.02
CA PRO A 10 14.45 3.88 5.16
C PRO A 10 13.76 4.53 6.38
N ALA A 11 14.02 5.82 6.61
CA ALA A 11 13.37 6.57 7.69
C ALA A 11 11.88 6.79 7.41
N PHE A 12 11.53 7.05 6.15
CA PHE A 12 10.15 7.17 5.71
C PHE A 12 9.37 5.86 5.86
N MET A 13 9.95 4.72 5.47
CA MET A 13 9.32 3.40 5.64
C MET A 13 9.06 3.07 7.11
N LYS A 14 9.99 3.38 8.03
CA LYS A 14 9.75 3.21 9.47
C LYS A 14 8.56 4.02 9.97
N ARG A 15 8.44 5.28 9.53
CA ARG A 15 7.30 6.14 9.89
C ARG A 15 5.98 5.67 9.27
N LEU A 16 6.02 5.09 8.08
CA LEU A 16 4.86 4.47 7.47
C LEU A 16 4.38 3.26 8.27
N ALA A 17 5.31 2.42 8.75
CA ALA A 17 5.00 1.28 9.59
C ALA A 17 4.37 1.70 10.94
N ASP A 18 4.84 2.80 11.53
CA ASP A 18 4.23 3.38 12.74
C ASP A 18 2.83 3.98 12.48
N SER A 19 2.54 4.38 11.24
CA SER A 19 1.26 4.97 10.88
C SER A 19 0.19 3.90 10.71
N GLN A 20 -0.75 3.84 11.67
CA GLN A 20 -1.90 2.92 11.66
C GLN A 20 -2.95 3.25 10.58
N GLY A 21 -2.69 4.20 9.68
CA GLY A 21 -3.61 4.60 8.63
C GLY A 21 -3.69 3.58 7.49
N MET A 22 -4.91 3.20 7.10
CA MET A 22 -5.13 2.29 5.95
C MET A 22 -4.43 2.77 4.67
N SER A 23 -4.39 4.09 4.45
CA SER A 23 -3.70 4.72 3.32
C SER A 23 -2.17 4.62 3.41
N ALA A 24 -1.62 4.61 4.62
CA ALA A 24 -0.17 4.48 4.83
C ALA A 24 0.28 3.05 4.50
N ARG A 25 -0.48 2.05 4.95
CA ARG A 25 -0.24 0.64 4.59
C ARG A 25 -0.40 0.37 3.09
N ALA A 26 -1.37 1.03 2.44
CA ALA A 26 -1.52 0.95 0.98
C ALA A 26 -0.31 1.54 0.24
N LEU A 27 0.25 2.64 0.76
CA LEU A 27 1.46 3.25 0.20
C LEU A 27 2.67 2.33 0.39
N GLU A 28 2.86 1.79 1.60
CA GLU A 28 3.92 0.83 1.90
C GLU A 28 3.86 -0.37 0.95
N PHE A 29 2.68 -0.97 0.77
CA PHE A 29 2.48 -2.06 -0.18
C PHE A 29 2.82 -1.67 -1.62
N THR A 30 2.44 -0.45 -2.03
CA THR A 30 2.75 0.07 -3.37
C THR A 30 4.26 0.23 -3.59
N ILE A 31 4.99 0.73 -2.58
CA ILE A 31 6.44 0.89 -2.61
C ILE A 31 7.13 -0.48 -2.67
N LEU A 32 6.72 -1.42 -1.81
CA LEU A 32 7.32 -2.76 -1.76
C LEU A 32 7.08 -3.54 -3.05
N THR A 33 5.90 -3.42 -3.65
CA THR A 33 5.56 -4.16 -4.89
C THR A 33 5.99 -3.41 -6.16
N ALA A 34 6.51 -2.18 -6.04
CA ALA A 34 6.70 -1.24 -7.16
C ALA A 34 5.48 -1.16 -8.11
N SER A 35 4.28 -1.28 -7.54
CA SER A 35 3.03 -1.36 -8.29
C SER A 35 2.45 0.02 -8.56
N ARG A 36 1.49 0.11 -9.48
CA ARG A 36 0.75 1.35 -9.70
C ARG A 36 -0.28 1.52 -8.59
N GLU A 37 -0.45 2.73 -8.08
CA GLU A 37 -1.40 3.00 -7.00
C GLU A 37 -2.83 2.53 -7.35
N SER A 38 -3.22 2.62 -8.63
CA SER A 38 -4.52 2.14 -9.11
C SER A 38 -4.72 0.62 -8.99
N MET A 39 -3.63 -0.17 -9.00
CA MET A 39 -3.67 -1.62 -8.80
C MET A 39 -3.82 -1.94 -7.31
N THR A 40 -3.02 -1.30 -6.45
CA THR A 40 -3.13 -1.46 -4.98
C THR A 40 -4.52 -1.12 -4.45
N LEU A 41 -5.14 -0.05 -4.99
CA LEU A 41 -6.46 0.41 -4.57
C LEU A 41 -7.61 -0.56 -4.87
N LYS A 42 -7.45 -1.39 -5.91
CA LYS A 42 -8.46 -2.36 -6.34
C LYS A 42 -8.05 -3.80 -5.99
N ALA A 43 -6.93 -3.97 -5.29
CA ALA A 43 -6.42 -5.28 -4.92
C ALA A 43 -7.41 -6.00 -4.01
N THR A 44 -7.72 -7.24 -4.35
CA THR A 44 -8.65 -8.11 -3.61
C THR A 44 -7.92 -9.31 -3.03
N TRP A 45 -8.40 -9.83 -1.90
CA TRP A 45 -7.78 -11.00 -1.25
C TRP A 45 -7.72 -12.24 -2.16
N GLY A 46 -8.62 -12.38 -3.13
CA GLY A 46 -8.61 -13.49 -4.10
C GLY A 46 -7.49 -13.42 -5.15
N GLU A 47 -6.77 -12.30 -5.25
CA GLU A 47 -5.61 -12.14 -6.15
C GLU A 47 -4.28 -12.52 -5.51
N ILE A 48 -4.28 -12.82 -4.20
CA ILE A 48 -3.09 -13.27 -3.48
C ILE A 48 -3.17 -14.79 -3.35
N ARG A 49 -2.21 -15.50 -3.94
CA ARG A 49 -2.09 -16.96 -3.89
C ARG A 49 -0.67 -17.34 -3.53
N ASP A 50 -0.49 -18.19 -2.52
CA ASP A 50 0.81 -18.80 -2.18
C ASP A 50 1.98 -17.82 -2.18
N ASP A 51 1.82 -16.69 -1.48
CA ASP A 51 2.84 -15.62 -1.40
C ASP A 51 3.17 -14.95 -2.75
N VAL A 52 2.26 -14.99 -3.71
CA VAL A 52 2.35 -14.27 -4.98
C VAL A 52 1.10 -13.41 -5.16
N TRP A 53 1.32 -12.13 -5.46
CA TRP A 53 0.23 -11.26 -5.91
C TRP A 53 0.13 -11.33 -7.42
N GLU A 54 -0.94 -11.96 -7.90
CA GLU A 54 -1.24 -12.13 -9.31
C GLU A 54 -2.43 -11.24 -9.72
N LEU A 55 -2.18 -10.32 -10.64
CA LEU A 55 -3.21 -9.51 -11.28
C LEU A 55 -3.50 -10.04 -12.68
N ASP A 56 -4.77 -10.39 -12.91
CA ASP A 56 -5.22 -10.89 -14.19
C ASP A 56 -5.13 -9.83 -15.32
N LYS A 57 -4.88 -10.30 -16.55
CA LYS A 57 -4.79 -9.45 -17.76
C LYS A 57 -6.04 -8.59 -17.96
N SER A 58 -7.22 -9.08 -17.55
CA SER A 58 -8.48 -8.34 -17.70
C SER A 58 -8.48 -7.01 -16.90
N ARG A 59 -7.72 -6.93 -15.81
CA ARG A 59 -7.55 -5.71 -15.00
C ARG A 59 -6.47 -4.77 -15.52
N ARG A 60 -5.42 -5.31 -16.15
CA ARG A 60 -4.24 -4.53 -16.56
C ARG A 60 -4.09 -4.53 -18.07
N ARG A 61 -4.27 -3.34 -18.64
CA ARG A 61 -4.09 -3.07 -20.08
C ARG A 61 -2.72 -3.48 -20.64
N SER A 62 -1.72 -3.64 -19.79
CA SER A 62 -0.32 -3.89 -20.16
C SER A 62 0.15 -5.35 -19.94
N GLY A 63 -0.76 -6.30 -19.67
CA GLY A 63 -0.39 -7.70 -19.46
C GLY A 63 -0.55 -8.18 -18.02
N PRO A 64 -0.23 -9.46 -17.73
CA PRO A 64 -0.33 -10.01 -16.38
C PRO A 64 0.72 -9.35 -15.49
N PHE A 65 0.40 -9.18 -14.21
CA PHE A 65 1.34 -8.73 -13.20
C PHE A 65 1.46 -9.83 -12.16
N ALA A 66 2.65 -10.39 -12.01
CA ALA A 66 2.96 -11.32 -10.94
C ALA A 66 4.12 -10.71 -10.16
N SER A 67 3.90 -10.45 -8.87
CA SER A 67 4.96 -10.00 -7.96
C SER A 67 5.09 -10.97 -6.79
N PRO A 68 6.30 -11.46 -6.49
CA PRO A 68 6.52 -12.30 -5.32
C PRO A 68 6.28 -11.46 -4.05
N CYS A 69 5.37 -11.89 -3.17
CA CYS A 69 5.21 -11.31 -1.85
C CYS A 69 6.44 -11.67 -1.01
N GLN A 70 7.40 -10.75 -1.00
CA GLN A 70 8.45 -10.72 0.01
C GLN A 70 7.83 -10.74 1.43
N PRO A 71 8.54 -11.24 2.45
CA PRO A 71 8.00 -11.36 3.81
C PRO A 71 7.47 -10.03 4.40
N ALA A 72 8.00 -8.88 3.97
CA ALA A 72 7.48 -7.57 4.34
C ALA A 72 6.02 -7.34 3.84
N HIS A 73 5.67 -7.84 2.64
CA HIS A 73 4.30 -7.75 2.13
C HIS A 73 3.34 -8.58 2.99
N LEU A 74 3.74 -9.79 3.36
CA LEU A 74 2.94 -10.68 4.20
C LEU A 74 2.69 -10.07 5.58
N ALA A 75 3.70 -9.41 6.17
CA ALA A 75 3.53 -8.70 7.44
C ALA A 75 2.47 -7.58 7.36
N VAL A 76 2.48 -6.80 6.27
CA VAL A 76 1.46 -5.75 6.04
C VAL A 76 0.08 -6.38 5.85
N LEU A 77 -0.03 -7.47 5.09
CA LEU A 77 -1.29 -8.18 4.86
C LEU A 77 -1.85 -8.79 6.14
N GLU A 78 -1.04 -9.47 6.95
CA GLU A 78 -1.47 -10.01 8.25
C GLU A 78 -1.92 -8.91 9.20
N ALA A 79 -1.23 -7.75 9.21
CA ALA A 79 -1.64 -6.61 10.03
C ALA A 79 -3.00 -5.99 9.62
N ILE A 80 -3.42 -6.19 8.37
CA ILE A 80 -4.67 -5.68 7.80
C ILE A 80 -5.78 -6.73 7.84
N ARG A 81 -5.42 -8.02 7.86
CA ARG A 81 -6.35 -9.13 7.73
C ARG A 81 -7.48 -8.95 8.75
N PRO A 82 -8.74 -8.80 8.31
CA PRO A 82 -9.86 -8.66 9.22
C PRO A 82 -10.01 -9.94 10.05
N THR A 83 -10.32 -9.79 11.33
CA THR A 83 -10.44 -10.88 12.32
C THR A 83 -11.43 -11.99 11.93
N GLY A 84 -12.28 -11.77 10.91
CA GLY A 84 -13.26 -12.73 10.40
C GLY A 84 -12.90 -13.48 9.11
N GLY A 85 -11.67 -13.35 8.60
CA GLY A 85 -11.26 -13.95 7.32
C GLY A 85 -11.78 -13.15 6.11
N GLY A 86 -10.87 -12.65 5.28
CA GLY A 86 -11.22 -11.84 4.12
C GLY A 86 -11.95 -12.68 3.06
N ARG A 87 -13.11 -12.20 2.58
CA ARG A 87 -13.76 -12.84 1.41
C ARG A 87 -12.87 -12.62 0.18
N PRO A 88 -12.83 -13.55 -0.80
CA PRO A 88 -11.96 -13.41 -1.97
C PRO A 88 -12.27 -12.15 -2.81
N ASN A 89 -13.53 -11.69 -2.82
CA ASN A 89 -13.94 -10.46 -3.51
C ASN A 89 -13.86 -9.19 -2.64
N GLN A 90 -13.30 -9.30 -1.42
CA GLN A 90 -13.13 -8.16 -0.52
C GLN A 90 -11.84 -7.42 -0.86
N LEU A 91 -11.92 -6.09 -0.83
CA LEU A 91 -10.77 -5.22 -1.00
C LEU A 91 -9.82 -5.38 0.19
N ILE A 92 -8.52 -5.48 -0.10
CA ILE A 92 -7.48 -5.50 0.92
C ILE A 92 -7.43 -4.15 1.62
N PHE A 93 -7.58 -3.06 0.86
CA PHE A 93 -7.58 -1.69 1.36
C PHE A 93 -8.95 -1.00 1.20
N PRO A 94 -9.93 -1.30 2.09
CA PRO A 94 -11.21 -0.64 2.07
C PRO A 94 -11.11 0.79 2.62
N ARG A 95 -12.02 1.66 2.19
CA ARG A 95 -12.22 2.96 2.86
C ARG A 95 -13.03 2.79 4.14
N PRO A 96 -12.91 3.72 5.11
CA PRO A 96 -13.76 3.76 6.31
C PRO A 96 -15.27 3.79 6.00
N LYS A 97 -15.66 4.36 4.85
CA LYS A 97 -17.05 4.42 4.35
C LYS A 97 -17.39 3.32 3.33
N GLY A 98 -16.55 2.30 3.18
CA GLY A 98 -16.70 1.25 2.17
C GLY A 98 -16.23 1.65 0.76
N GLY A 99 -15.95 0.65 -0.07
CA GLY A 99 -15.48 0.81 -1.45
C GLY A 99 -13.96 1.01 -1.60
N ALA A 100 -13.51 1.01 -2.86
CA ALA A 100 -12.09 1.18 -3.22
C ALA A 100 -11.61 2.60 -2.88
N MET A 101 -10.42 2.69 -2.29
CA MET A 101 -9.80 3.98 -1.99
C MET A 101 -9.50 4.75 -3.29
N ARG A 102 -9.55 6.09 -3.23
CA ARG A 102 -9.26 6.96 -4.38
C ARG A 102 -7.77 7.28 -4.42
N THR A 103 -7.22 7.45 -5.62
CA THR A 103 -5.79 7.80 -5.84
C THR A 103 -5.32 9.00 -4.99
N CYS A 104 -6.16 10.02 -4.84
CA CYS A 104 -5.84 11.21 -4.06
C CYS A 104 -5.68 10.97 -2.54
N GLN A 105 -6.16 9.85 -1.99
CA GLN A 105 -6.00 9.56 -0.55
C GLN A 105 -4.64 8.94 -0.21
N ILE A 106 -4.02 8.23 -1.15
CA ILE A 106 -2.65 7.72 -1.00
C ILE A 106 -1.69 8.91 -1.06
N SER A 107 -1.86 9.82 -2.03
CA SER A 107 -1.01 11.00 -2.17
C SER A 107 -1.19 11.98 -1.00
N SER A 108 -2.40 12.14 -0.46
CA SER A 108 -2.60 12.95 0.74
C SER A 108 -1.93 12.34 1.98
N SER A 109 -1.97 11.01 2.14
CA SER A 109 -1.29 10.33 3.25
C SER A 109 0.22 10.45 3.15
N ALA A 110 0.79 10.32 1.95
CA ALA A 110 2.20 10.58 1.69
C ALA A 110 2.57 12.03 2.07
N ALA A 111 1.75 13.00 1.66
CA ALA A 111 1.93 14.40 2.02
C ALA A 111 1.82 14.62 3.54
N SER A 112 0.88 13.99 4.24
CA SER A 112 0.75 14.08 5.70
C SER A 112 1.97 13.53 6.44
N VAL A 113 2.53 12.42 5.98
CA VAL A 113 3.76 11.84 6.56
C VAL A 113 4.97 12.75 6.30
N SER A 114 5.10 13.34 5.09
CA SER A 114 6.15 14.32 4.79
C SER A 114 5.94 15.68 5.47
N LEU A 115 4.71 16.14 5.71
CA LEU A 115 4.43 17.36 6.48
C LEU A 115 4.83 17.21 7.95
N SER A 116 4.79 15.99 8.48
CA SER A 116 5.34 15.69 9.81
C SER A 116 6.88 15.77 9.87
N GLU A 117 7.59 15.89 8.74
CA GLU A 117 9.04 16.16 8.70
C GLU A 117 9.37 17.63 8.97
N ARG A 118 8.44 18.56 8.72
CA ARG A 118 8.68 20.00 8.90
C ARG A 118 8.66 20.49 10.34
N LYS A 119 8.45 19.58 11.31
CA LYS A 119 8.29 19.90 12.74
C LYS A 119 9.42 19.41 13.65
N LEU A 120 10.51 18.90 13.08
CA LEU A 120 11.75 18.71 13.84
C LEU A 120 12.55 20.01 13.79
N PRO A 121 12.92 20.60 14.95
CA PRO A 121 13.77 21.79 14.98
C PRO A 121 15.09 21.44 14.29
N ARG A 122 15.44 22.21 13.26
CA ARG A 122 16.82 22.25 12.77
C ARG A 122 17.65 22.77 13.93
N VAL A 123 18.48 21.90 14.52
CA VAL A 123 19.64 22.28 15.33
C VAL A 123 20.76 22.63 14.38
#